data_AF-A0A927NHE8-F1
#
_entry.id   AF-A0A927NHE8-F1
#
_cell.length_a   1.000
_cell.length_b   1.000
_cell.length_c   1.000
_cell.angle_alpha   90.00
_cell.angle_beta   90.00
_cell.angle_gamma   90.00
#
_symmetry.space_group_name_H-M   'P 1'
#
loop_
_entity.id
_entity.type
_entity.pdbx_description
1 polymer ?
#
loop_
_entity_poly.entity_id
_entity_poly.type
_entity_poly.pdbx_seq_one_letter_code
_entity_poly.pdbx_strand_id
1 'polypeptide(L)'
;MFTYSTKGTCSRQILFDVDENNKMHNVRFIGGCGGNLQGISRLVEGKDIDEIEALLVGVRCRNNTSCPDQLSKAITEYKASRNNA
;
A
#
# COMPACT_ATOMS: atom_id res chain seq x y z
N MET A 1 -11.28 3.96 5.64
CA MET A 1 -9.95 4.49 5.30
C MET A 1 -8.91 4.10 6.32
N PHE A 2 -7.98 3.24 5.91
CA PHE A 2 -6.80 2.85 6.67
C PHE A 2 -5.64 3.81 6.35
N THR A 3 -4.85 4.18 7.36
CA THR A 3 -3.68 5.06 7.19
C THR A 3 -2.45 4.38 7.75
N TYR A 4 -1.41 4.29 6.94
CA TYR A 4 -0.14 3.65 7.27
C TYR A 4 1.01 4.65 7.19
N SER A 5 1.84 4.71 8.22
CA SER A 5 3.07 5.52 8.23
C SER A 5 4.24 4.72 7.69
N THR A 6 4.74 5.10 6.51
CA THR A 6 5.80 4.36 5.82
C THR A 6 7.16 4.59 6.46
N LYS A 7 8.06 3.61 6.35
CA LYS A 7 9.43 3.66 6.89
C LYS A 7 10.45 3.43 5.78
N GLY A 8 11.53 4.19 5.77
CA GLY A 8 12.65 4.01 4.82
C GLY A 8 12.40 4.52 3.40
N THR A 9 11.24 5.11 3.10
CA THR A 9 10.84 5.56 1.75
C THR A 9 10.82 7.08 1.58
N CYS A 10 10.56 7.58 0.37
CA CYS A 10 10.30 9.01 0.12
C CYS A 10 8.88 9.41 0.50
N SER A 11 7.93 8.51 0.28
CA SER A 11 6.58 8.65 0.83
C SER A 11 6.64 8.59 2.35
N ARG A 12 5.70 9.27 2.99
CA ARG A 12 5.55 9.38 4.44
C ARG A 12 4.34 8.61 4.94
N GLN A 13 3.27 8.56 4.12
CA GLN A 13 2.03 7.88 4.49
C GLN A 13 1.37 7.25 3.26
N ILE A 14 0.61 6.19 3.50
CA ILE A 14 -0.27 5.53 2.53
C ILE A 14 -1.67 5.52 3.12
N LEU A 15 -2.66 5.90 2.32
CA LEU A 15 -4.07 5.83 2.67
C LEU A 15 -4.76 4.95 1.64
N PHE A 16 -5.67 4.08 2.08
CA PHE A 16 -6.51 3.29 1.19
C PHE A 16 -7.78 2.82 1.91
N ASP A 17 -8.76 2.39 1.12
CA ASP A 17 -9.95 1.69 1.55
C ASP A 17 -9.90 0.24 1.05
N VAL A 18 -10.58 -0.65 1.75
CA VAL A 18 -10.85 -2.01 1.25
C VAL A 18 -12.33 -2.27 1.43
N ASP A 19 -12.98 -2.74 0.36
CA ASP A 19 -14.40 -3.03 0.37
C ASP A 19 -14.73 -4.42 0.98
N GLU A 20 -16.02 -4.77 0.96
CA GLU A 20 -16.53 -6.06 1.41
C GLU A 20 -16.08 -7.26 0.56
N ASN A 21 -15.65 -7.01 -0.69
CA ASN A 21 -15.15 -8.00 -1.64
C ASN A 21 -13.62 -8.11 -1.63
N ASN A 22 -12.96 -7.60 -0.59
CA ASN A 22 -11.51 -7.61 -0.41
C ASN A 22 -10.75 -6.80 -1.48
N LYS A 23 -11.39 -5.82 -2.12
CA LYS A 23 -10.82 -4.98 -3.18
C LYS A 23 -10.30 -3.65 -2.64
N MET A 24 -9.11 -3.27 -3.10
CA MET A 24 -8.44 -2.02 -2.72
C MET A 24 -8.98 -0.83 -3.49
N HIS A 25 -9.27 0.26 -2.78
CA HIS A 25 -9.78 1.49 -3.35
C HIS A 25 -9.08 2.73 -2.78
N ASN A 26 -9.16 3.84 -3.52
CA ASN A 26 -8.76 5.17 -3.07
C ASN A 26 -7.30 5.27 -2.58
N VAL A 27 -6.39 4.52 -3.20
CA VAL A 27 -4.98 4.49 -2.76
C VAL A 27 -4.32 5.84 -2.97
N ARG A 28 -3.80 6.43 -1.89
CA ARG A 28 -3.08 7.71 -1.92
C ARG A 28 -1.78 7.61 -1.15
N PHE A 29 -0.69 7.98 -1.81
CA PHE A 29 0.60 8.19 -1.16
C PHE A 29 0.80 9.67 -0.82
N ILE A 30 1.27 9.95 0.40
CA ILE A 30 1.63 11.30 0.83
C ILE A 30 3.14 11.49 0.72
N GLY A 31 3.55 12.32 -0.22
CA GLY A 31 4.96 12.56 -0.55
C GLY A 31 5.60 11.43 -1.37
N GLY A 32 6.77 11.72 -1.95
CA GLY A 32 7.50 10.81 -2.83
C GLY A 32 7.37 11.17 -4.32
N CYS A 33 7.67 10.22 -5.20
CA CYS A 33 7.65 10.45 -6.65
C CYS A 33 6.21 10.53 -7.16
N GLY A 34 5.73 11.73 -7.49
CA GLY A 34 4.33 11.98 -7.85
C GLY A 34 3.81 11.09 -8.99
N GLY A 35 4.54 10.99 -10.10
CA GLY A 35 4.11 10.21 -11.28
C GLY A 35 4.04 8.70 -11.00
N ASN A 36 5.12 8.13 -10.46
CA ASN A 36 5.17 6.69 -10.19
C ASN A 36 4.14 6.27 -9.13
N LEU A 37 3.95 7.08 -8.08
CA LEU A 37 3.00 6.75 -7.02
C LEU A 37 1.54 6.87 -7.49
N GLN A 38 1.22 7.85 -8.36
CA GLN A 38 -0.07 7.89 -9.03
C GLN A 38 -0.28 6.68 -9.95
N GLY A 39 0.77 6.24 -10.64
CA GLY A 39 0.73 5.02 -11.46
C GLY A 39 0.40 3.80 -10.62
N ILE A 40 1.10 3.59 -9.50
CA ILE A 40 0.82 2.50 -8.57
C ILE A 40 -0.62 2.57 -8.06
N SER A 41 -1.08 3.74 -7.58
CA SER A 41 -2.46 3.91 -7.11
C SER A 41 -3.50 3.48 -8.15
N ARG A 42 -3.29 3.78 -9.44
CA ARG A 42 -4.20 3.37 -10.52
C ARG A 42 -4.12 1.88 -10.84
N LEU A 43 -2.93 1.30 -10.77
CA LEU A 43 -2.71 -0.12 -11.09
C LEU A 43 -3.36 -1.06 -10.06
N VAL A 44 -3.44 -0.62 -8.80
CA VAL A 44 -3.98 -1.42 -7.70
C VAL A 44 -5.47 -1.18 -7.42
N GLU A 45 -6.08 -0.18 -8.05
CA GLU A 45 -7.49 0.15 -7.88
C GLU A 45 -8.39 -1.04 -8.30
N GLY A 46 -9.30 -1.45 -7.42
CA GLY A 46 -10.21 -2.58 -7.62
C GLY A 46 -9.56 -3.96 -7.60
N LYS A 47 -8.26 -4.06 -7.31
CA LYS A 47 -7.56 -5.35 -7.19
C LYS A 47 -7.69 -5.94 -5.79
N ASP A 48 -7.56 -7.26 -5.73
CA ASP A 48 -7.56 -7.99 -4.48
C ASP A 48 -6.32 -7.63 -3.62
N ILE A 49 -6.51 -7.38 -2.32
CA ILE A 49 -5.39 -6.99 -1.46
C ILE A 49 -4.35 -8.10 -1.29
N ASP A 50 -4.72 -9.38 -1.37
CA ASP A 50 -3.79 -10.50 -1.32
C ASP A 50 -2.92 -10.57 -2.59
N GLU A 51 -3.52 -10.29 -3.76
CA GLU A 51 -2.79 -10.19 -5.04
C GLU A 51 -1.78 -9.03 -5.00
N ILE A 52 -2.21 -7.86 -4.53
CA ILE A 52 -1.35 -6.65 -4.43
C ILE A 52 -0.19 -6.91 -3.45
N GLU A 53 -0.47 -7.48 -2.28
CA GLU A 53 0.56 -7.77 -1.27
C GLU A 53 1.64 -8.69 -1.82
N ALA A 54 1.23 -9.81 -2.44
CA ALA A 54 2.15 -10.78 -3.02
C ALA A 54 2.96 -10.20 -4.20
N LEU A 55 2.36 -9.32 -5.01
CA LEU A 55 3.02 -8.69 -6.14
C LEU A 55 4.07 -7.66 -5.72
N LEU A 56 3.81 -6.90 -4.65
CA LEU A 56 4.62 -5.74 -4.28
C LEU A 56 5.65 -6.02 -3.17
N VAL A 57 5.48 -7.12 -2.41
CA VAL A 57 6.41 -7.49 -1.34
C VAL A 57 7.84 -7.65 -1.85
N GLY A 58 8.79 -7.04 -1.15
CA GLY A 58 10.20 -7.17 -1.44
C GLY A 58 10.71 -6.29 -2.58
N VAL A 59 9.87 -5.49 -3.25
CA VAL A 59 10.34 -4.51 -4.25
C VAL A 59 11.27 -3.50 -3.57
N ARG A 60 12.50 -3.35 -4.07
CA ARG A 60 13.53 -2.51 -3.44
C ARG A 60 13.78 -1.23 -4.22
N CYS A 61 13.99 -0.14 -3.49
CA CYS A 61 14.45 1.14 -4.02
C CYS A 61 15.60 1.68 -3.15
N ARG A 62 15.34 2.01 -1.89
CA ARG A 62 16.35 2.47 -0.92
C ARG A 62 16.08 1.91 0.47
N ASN A 63 17.09 1.87 1.34
CA ASN A 63 16.96 1.36 2.70
C ASN A 63 16.32 -0.06 2.76
N ASN A 64 16.65 -0.92 1.79
CA ASN A 64 16.09 -2.27 1.63
C ASN A 64 14.55 -2.34 1.55
N THR A 65 13.90 -1.27 1.09
CA THR A 65 12.44 -1.20 0.89
C THR A 65 12.08 -0.22 -0.24
N SER A 66 10.79 -0.04 -0.52
CA SER A 66 10.28 0.90 -1.52
C SER A 66 8.82 1.27 -1.19
N CYS A 67 8.26 2.29 -1.86
CA CYS A 67 6.85 2.63 -1.68
C CYS A 67 5.89 1.46 -1.98
N PRO A 68 6.05 0.66 -3.06
CA PRO A 68 5.22 -0.53 -3.25
C PRO A 68 5.44 -1.59 -2.16
N ASP A 69 6.67 -1.83 -1.72
CA ASP A 69 6.94 -2.76 -0.60
C ASP A 69 6.39 -2.25 0.74
N GLN A 70 6.25 -0.94 0.93
CA GLN A 70 5.54 -0.38 2.10
C GLN A 70 4.02 -0.52 1.96
N LEU A 71 3.47 -0.54 0.73
CA LEU A 71 2.06 -0.83 0.50
C LEU A 71 1.73 -2.28 0.87
N SER A 72 2.57 -3.26 0.53
CA SER A 72 2.37 -4.65 0.96
C SER A 72 2.36 -4.78 2.49
N LYS A 73 3.29 -4.13 3.18
CA LYS A 73 3.32 -4.10 4.67
C LYS A 73 2.10 -3.41 5.27
N ALA A 74 1.61 -2.36 4.62
CA ALA A 74 0.38 -1.68 5.03
C ALA A 74 -0.84 -2.61 4.92
N ILE A 75 -0.89 -3.45 3.88
CA ILE A 75 -1.92 -4.49 3.72
C ILE A 75 -1.81 -5.53 4.84
N THR A 76 -0.60 -6.01 5.16
CA THR A 76 -0.40 -6.95 6.27
C THR A 76 -0.93 -6.37 7.59
N GLU A 77 -0.61 -5.10 7.89
CA GLU A 77 -1.05 -4.41 9.10
C GLU A 77 -2.57 -4.19 9.11
N TYR A 78 -3.16 -3.84 7.97
CA TYR A 78 -4.61 -3.74 7.82
C TYR A 78 -5.31 -5.07 8.11
N LYS A 79 -4.85 -6.19 7.54
CA LYS A 79 -5.39 -7.53 7.81
C LYS A 79 -5.30 -7.89 9.29
N ALA A 80 -4.16 -7.62 9.93
CA ALA A 80 -3.99 -7.84 11.36
C ALA A 80 -4.96 -6.97 12.19
N SER A 81 -5.20 -5.72 11.80
CA SER A 81 -6.16 -4.84 12.49
C SER A 81 -7.61 -5.32 12.40
N ARG A 82 -7.98 -6.00 11.30
CA ARG A 82 -9.31 -6.60 11.11
C ARG A 82 -9.52 -7.89 11.90
N ASN A 83 -8.47 -8.68 12.06
CA ASN A 83 -8.56 -9.94 12.81
C ASN A 83 -8.61 -9.72 14.34
N ASN A 84 -8.28 -8.51 14.79
CA ASN A 84 -8.32 -8.10 16.20
C ASN A 84 -9.59 -7.31 16.56
N ALA A 85 -10.56 -7.22 15.64
CA ALA A 85 -11.85 -6.55 15.80
C ALA A 85 -12.99 -7.57 15.75
#